data_AF-A0A925TC70-F1
#
_entry.id   AF-A0A925TC70-F1
#
_cell.length_a   1.000
_cell.length_b   1.000
_cell.length_c   1.000
_cell.angle_alpha   90.00
_cell.angle_beta   90.00
_cell.angle_gamma   90.00
#
_symmetry.space_group_name_H-M   'P 1'
#
loop_
_entity.id
_entity.type
_entity.pdbx_description
1 polymer ?
#
loop_
_entity_poly.entity_id
_entity_poly.type
_entity_poly.pdbx_seq_one_letter_code
_entity_poly.pdbx_strand_id
1 'polypeptide(L)'
;LNDRTSVEAGEPIGVNVERDEIVFFALLYWPVRDDAAVPSADALARIDAYMKNGGTIFFDLRENGTDALTGNTSAAAESLRRMLAKLDIPALEPVPAEHVLTKAFYLMQTFPGRYDQGALWVERADTQGTSAGNADGVSSIIIGSNDYAGAWAMDPNGEPLYAVIPGTNRQREMAFRAGINIVMYALTGNYKADQVHVPALLERLGQ
;
A
#
# COMPACT_ATOMS: atom_id res chain seq x y z
N LEU A 1 1.00 1.33 15.48
CA LEU A 1 -0.17 2.15 15.10
C LEU A 1 -0.75 2.82 16.33
N ASN A 2 -1.22 2.05 17.31
CA ASN A 2 -1.87 2.55 18.53
C ASN A 2 -0.99 3.52 19.37
N ASP A 3 0.34 3.38 19.36
CA ASP A 3 1.24 4.32 20.06
C ASP A 3 1.38 5.69 19.38
N ARG A 4 0.94 5.81 18.12
CA ARG A 4 1.22 6.96 17.25
C ARG A 4 -0.01 7.58 16.62
N THR A 5 -1.13 6.86 16.58
CA THR A 5 -2.40 7.30 16.00
C THR A 5 -3.55 6.96 16.95
N SER A 6 -4.71 7.59 16.74
CA SER A 6 -5.94 7.26 17.46
C SER A 6 -6.70 6.07 16.85
N VAL A 7 -6.09 5.34 15.91
CA VAL A 7 -6.70 4.15 15.32
C VAL A 7 -6.57 3.01 16.33
N GLU A 8 -7.69 2.34 16.63
CA GLU A 8 -7.69 1.10 17.40
C GLU A 8 -7.69 -0.08 16.44
N ALA A 9 -6.49 -0.56 16.09
CA ALA A 9 -6.32 -1.76 15.27
C ALA A 9 -6.22 -3.00 16.17
N GLY A 10 -6.95 -4.05 15.80
CA GLY A 10 -6.78 -5.39 16.39
C GLY A 10 -5.54 -6.12 15.84
N GLU A 11 -5.33 -7.34 16.31
CA GLU A 11 -4.27 -8.22 15.79
C GLU A 11 -4.47 -8.55 14.30
N PRO A 12 -3.39 -8.71 13.51
CA PRO A 12 -3.50 -9.15 12.12
C PRO A 12 -4.23 -10.49 12.00
N ILE A 13 -5.17 -10.56 11.06
CA ILE A 13 -5.94 -11.78 10.78
C ILE A 13 -5.43 -12.40 9.49
N GLY A 14 -5.10 -13.70 9.52
CA GLY A 14 -4.79 -14.45 8.31
C GLY A 14 -6.02 -14.63 7.44
N VAL A 15 -5.91 -14.30 6.16
CA VAL A 15 -7.02 -14.32 5.20
C VAL A 15 -6.68 -15.26 4.04
N ASN A 16 -7.64 -16.08 3.65
CA ASN A 16 -7.60 -16.90 2.45
C ASN A 16 -8.60 -16.36 1.41
N VAL A 17 -8.09 -15.68 0.38
CA VAL A 17 -8.91 -15.09 -0.70
C VAL A 17 -9.73 -16.10 -1.51
N GLU A 18 -9.44 -17.40 -1.37
CA GLU A 18 -10.22 -18.47 -2.01
C GLU A 18 -11.53 -18.77 -1.28
N ARG A 19 -11.67 -18.39 0.00
CA ARG A 19 -12.75 -18.87 0.87
C ARG A 19 -13.33 -17.82 1.80
N ASP A 20 -12.49 -16.92 2.29
CA ASP A 20 -12.86 -15.97 3.33
C ASP A 20 -13.52 -14.72 2.71
N GLU A 21 -14.43 -14.13 3.47
CA GLU A 21 -15.10 -12.89 3.10
C GLU A 21 -14.17 -11.70 3.34
N ILE A 22 -13.70 -11.07 2.26
CA ILE A 22 -12.67 -10.03 2.32
C ILE A 22 -13.22 -8.60 2.35
N VAL A 23 -14.53 -8.41 2.12
CA VAL A 23 -15.16 -7.08 2.04
C VAL A 23 -15.07 -6.26 3.33
N PHE A 24 -14.84 -6.91 4.48
CA PHE A 24 -14.77 -6.24 5.78
C PHE A 24 -13.40 -5.64 6.11
N PHE A 25 -12.39 -5.88 5.26
CA PHE A 25 -11.05 -5.35 5.47
C PHE A 25 -10.88 -4.05 4.67
N ALA A 26 -10.36 -3.00 5.29
CA ALA A 26 -9.96 -1.80 4.54
C ALA A 26 -8.63 -2.01 3.81
N LEU A 27 -7.76 -2.84 4.37
CA LEU A 27 -6.41 -3.11 3.88
C LEU A 27 -6.08 -4.60 4.02
N LEU A 28 -5.64 -5.21 2.92
CA LEU A 28 -5.01 -6.53 2.91
C LEU A 28 -3.51 -6.37 2.65
N TYR A 29 -2.67 -6.87 3.56
CA TYR A 29 -1.25 -7.03 3.31
C TYR A 29 -0.99 -8.38 2.65
N TRP A 30 -0.30 -8.37 1.50
CA TRP A 30 -0.01 -9.58 0.73
C TRP A 30 1.51 -9.73 0.52
N PRO A 31 2.19 -10.59 1.30
CA PRO A 31 3.57 -10.93 1.03
C PRO A 31 3.64 -11.81 -0.22
N VAL A 32 4.25 -11.30 -1.29
CA VAL A 32 4.39 -12.04 -2.54
C VAL A 32 5.55 -13.02 -2.39
N ARG A 33 5.30 -14.28 -2.72
CA ARG A 33 6.30 -15.33 -2.70
C ARG A 33 6.72 -15.68 -4.12
N ASP A 34 7.95 -16.13 -4.27
CA ASP A 34 8.51 -16.64 -5.54
C ASP A 34 7.61 -17.71 -6.18
N ASP A 35 7.05 -18.58 -5.33
CA ASP A 35 6.19 -19.71 -5.70
C ASP A 35 4.69 -19.40 -5.66
N ALA A 36 4.29 -18.12 -5.57
CA ALA A 36 2.90 -17.74 -5.43
C ALA A 36 2.07 -18.22 -6.64
N ALA A 37 1.08 -19.07 -6.37
CA ALA A 37 0.09 -19.48 -7.35
C ALA A 37 -0.86 -18.31 -7.65
N VAL A 38 -1.28 -18.21 -8.90
CA VAL A 38 -2.33 -17.26 -9.28
C VAL A 38 -3.66 -17.78 -8.69
N PRO A 39 -4.44 -16.93 -7.98
CA PRO A 39 -5.74 -17.31 -7.44
C PRO A 39 -6.69 -17.85 -8.51
N SER A 40 -7.71 -18.59 -8.07
CA SER A 40 -8.78 -19.07 -8.94
C SER A 40 -9.53 -17.90 -9.60
N ALA A 41 -10.27 -18.17 -10.70
CA ALA A 41 -11.07 -17.14 -11.36
C ALA A 41 -12.11 -16.51 -10.41
N ASP A 42 -12.71 -17.31 -9.53
CA ASP A 42 -13.67 -16.83 -8.52
C ASP A 42 -12.97 -15.95 -7.47
N ALA A 43 -11.77 -16.31 -7.04
CA ALA A 43 -10.99 -15.48 -6.12
C ALA A 43 -10.55 -14.17 -6.77
N LEU A 44 -10.12 -14.19 -8.04
CA LEU A 44 -9.79 -12.97 -8.78
C LEU A 44 -11.00 -12.04 -8.91
N ALA A 45 -12.19 -12.59 -9.22
CA ALA A 45 -13.41 -11.80 -9.27
C ALA A 45 -13.77 -11.17 -7.92
N ARG A 46 -13.56 -11.88 -6.80
CA ARG A 46 -13.72 -11.33 -5.45
C ARG A 46 -12.70 -10.23 -5.15
N ILE A 47 -11.45 -10.41 -5.56
CA ILE A 47 -10.38 -9.41 -5.42
C ILE A 47 -10.72 -8.14 -6.22
N ASP A 48 -11.16 -8.27 -7.47
CA ASP A 48 -11.60 -7.15 -8.29
C ASP A 48 -12.78 -6.41 -7.64
N ALA A 49 -13.79 -7.15 -7.14
CA ALA A 49 -14.92 -6.55 -6.45
C ALA A 49 -14.50 -5.85 -5.16
N TYR A 50 -13.57 -6.43 -4.38
CA TYR A 50 -13.02 -5.83 -3.18
C TYR A 50 -12.33 -4.49 -3.48
N MET A 51 -11.45 -4.47 -4.48
CA MET A 51 -10.72 -3.26 -4.90
C MET A 51 -11.66 -2.16 -5.40
N LYS A 52 -12.65 -2.52 -6.22
CA LYS A 52 -13.67 -1.59 -6.74
C LYS A 52 -14.55 -0.99 -5.65
N ASN A 53 -14.75 -1.70 -4.54
CA ASN A 53 -15.60 -1.26 -3.42
C ASN A 53 -14.81 -0.60 -2.27
N GLY A 54 -13.60 -0.10 -2.54
CA GLY A 54 -12.84 0.69 -1.56
C GLY A 54 -11.72 -0.07 -0.85
N GLY A 55 -11.65 -1.39 -1.02
CA GLY A 55 -10.60 -2.20 -0.44
C GLY A 55 -9.22 -1.89 -1.03
N THR A 56 -8.20 -1.79 -0.19
CA THR A 56 -6.80 -1.64 -0.62
C THR A 56 -6.04 -2.96 -0.45
N ILE A 57 -5.20 -3.33 -1.42
CA ILE A 57 -4.22 -4.42 -1.28
C ILE A 57 -2.81 -3.85 -1.34
N PHE A 58 -2.01 -4.14 -0.32
CA PHE A 58 -0.59 -3.83 -0.30
C PHE A 58 0.24 -5.08 -0.57
N PHE A 59 0.75 -5.21 -1.79
CA PHE A 59 1.68 -6.27 -2.17
C PHE A 59 3.11 -5.90 -1.77
N ASP A 60 3.77 -6.80 -1.03
CA ASP A 60 5.16 -6.65 -0.61
C ASP A 60 5.99 -7.81 -1.16
N LEU A 61 6.92 -7.51 -2.07
CA LEU A 61 7.77 -8.52 -2.70
C LEU A 61 8.90 -9.01 -1.79
N ARG A 62 9.27 -8.21 -0.78
CA ARG A 62 10.28 -8.54 0.23
C ARG A 62 11.71 -8.78 -0.31
N GLU A 63 12.14 -7.97 -1.26
CA GLU A 63 13.38 -8.17 -2.02
C GLU A 63 14.39 -7.02 -1.90
N ASN A 64 15.67 -7.38 -1.92
CA ASN A 64 16.77 -6.42 -1.99
C ASN A 64 17.13 -6.15 -3.46
N GLY A 65 16.36 -5.30 -4.13
CA GLY A 65 16.54 -5.08 -5.56
C GLY A 65 15.99 -3.76 -6.06
N THR A 66 16.47 -3.36 -7.24
CA THR A 66 15.96 -2.20 -7.96
C THR A 66 14.60 -2.53 -8.57
N ASP A 67 13.62 -1.71 -8.22
CA ASP A 67 12.30 -1.55 -8.82
C ASP A 67 11.62 -2.78 -9.47
N ALA A 68 10.69 -3.37 -8.71
CA ALA A 68 9.94 -4.58 -9.05
C ALA A 68 9.23 -4.60 -10.42
N LEU A 69 8.77 -3.44 -10.89
CA LEU A 69 7.96 -3.36 -12.10
C LEU A 69 8.78 -2.98 -13.35
N THR A 70 10.01 -2.50 -13.19
CA THR A 70 10.82 -1.96 -14.30
C THR A 70 12.23 -2.56 -14.41
N GLY A 71 12.70 -3.32 -13.41
CA GLY A 71 14.04 -3.90 -13.34
C GLY A 71 14.16 -5.39 -13.70
N ASN A 72 15.34 -5.96 -13.38
CA ASN A 72 15.59 -7.40 -13.47
C ASN A 72 14.55 -8.15 -12.63
N THR A 73 13.81 -9.04 -13.28
CA THR A 73 12.60 -9.61 -12.70
C THR A 73 12.97 -10.79 -11.80
N SER A 74 12.72 -10.64 -10.51
CA SER A 74 12.76 -11.74 -9.56
C SER A 74 11.58 -12.69 -9.75
N ALA A 75 11.65 -13.88 -9.17
CA ALA A 75 10.55 -14.84 -9.21
C ALA A 75 9.28 -14.30 -8.54
N ALA A 76 9.39 -13.54 -7.43
CA ALA A 76 8.24 -12.91 -6.80
C ALA A 76 7.61 -11.85 -7.72
N ALA A 77 8.43 -11.02 -8.39
CA ALA A 77 7.92 -10.01 -9.31
C ALA A 77 7.23 -10.63 -10.53
N GLU A 78 7.75 -11.74 -11.07
CA GLU A 78 7.08 -12.50 -12.14
C GLU A 78 5.75 -13.10 -11.66
N SER A 79 5.71 -13.66 -10.45
CA SER A 79 4.49 -14.19 -9.85
C SER A 79 3.43 -13.10 -9.63
N LEU A 80 3.83 -11.92 -9.16
CA LEU A 80 2.94 -10.76 -9.06
C LEU A 80 2.43 -10.34 -10.44
N ARG A 81 3.28 -10.19 -11.44
CA ARG A 81 2.88 -9.80 -12.81
C ARG A 81 1.85 -10.78 -13.41
N ARG A 82 2.02 -12.09 -13.18
CA ARG A 82 1.02 -13.11 -13.62
C ARG A 82 -0.34 -12.95 -12.95
N MET A 83 -0.37 -12.49 -11.70
CA MET A 83 -1.60 -12.19 -10.98
C MET A 83 -2.23 -10.88 -11.49
N LEU A 84 -1.46 -9.80 -11.54
CA LEU A 84 -1.93 -8.49 -11.98
C LEU A 84 -2.46 -8.49 -13.42
N ALA A 85 -1.87 -9.29 -14.30
CA ALA A 85 -2.33 -9.44 -15.69
C ALA A 85 -3.76 -10.03 -15.82
N LYS A 86 -4.33 -10.55 -14.73
CA LYS A 86 -5.70 -11.07 -14.67
C LYS A 86 -6.66 -10.22 -13.86
N LEU A 87 -6.17 -9.16 -13.22
CA LEU A 87 -6.98 -8.22 -12.45
C LEU A 87 -7.31 -7.01 -13.32
N ASP A 88 -8.49 -6.44 -13.09
CA ASP A 88 -8.92 -5.20 -13.75
C ASP A 88 -8.40 -4.00 -12.96
N ILE A 89 -7.10 -3.71 -13.11
CA ILE A 89 -6.42 -2.60 -12.44
C ILE A 89 -5.98 -1.53 -13.44
N PRO A 90 -5.97 -0.25 -13.05
CA PRO A 90 -5.44 0.82 -13.89
C PRO A 90 -3.91 0.72 -14.02
N ALA A 91 -3.34 1.55 -14.91
CA ALA A 91 -1.90 1.64 -15.04
C ALA A 91 -1.25 2.06 -13.71
N LEU A 92 -0.05 1.55 -13.44
CA LEU A 92 0.69 1.86 -12.21
C LEU A 92 1.78 2.89 -12.47
N GLU A 93 2.14 3.65 -11.43
CA GLU A 93 3.30 4.53 -11.40
C GLU A 93 3.97 4.56 -10.02
N PRO A 94 5.27 4.89 -9.93
CA PRO A 94 5.90 5.14 -8.64
C PRO A 94 5.18 6.29 -7.95
N VAL A 95 5.00 6.21 -6.63
CA VAL A 95 4.28 7.23 -5.83
C VAL A 95 4.78 8.63 -6.18
N PRO A 96 3.95 9.47 -6.82
CA PRO A 96 4.31 10.84 -7.14
C PRO A 96 4.59 11.66 -5.88
N ALA A 97 5.45 12.68 -5.96
CA ALA A 97 5.80 13.52 -4.83
C ALA A 97 4.56 14.18 -4.15
N GLU A 98 3.58 14.58 -4.96
CA GLU A 98 2.35 15.23 -4.49
C GLU A 98 1.22 14.27 -4.08
N HIS A 99 1.46 12.96 -4.22
CA HIS A 99 0.46 11.94 -3.92
C HIS A 99 0.04 11.98 -2.45
N VAL A 100 -1.24 11.79 -2.15
CA VAL A 100 -1.79 11.90 -0.79
C VAL A 100 -1.08 10.98 0.21
N LEU A 101 -0.64 9.80 -0.24
CA LEU A 101 0.14 8.84 0.56
C LEU A 101 1.42 9.46 1.18
N THR A 102 2.05 10.46 0.53
CA THR A 102 3.24 11.15 1.06
C THR A 102 2.94 12.04 2.27
N LYS A 103 1.66 12.34 2.51
CA LYS A 103 1.16 13.24 3.56
C LYS A 103 -0.07 12.68 4.31
N ALA A 104 -0.31 11.37 4.20
CA ALA A 104 -1.44 10.69 4.82
C ALA A 104 -1.39 10.77 6.35
N PHE A 105 -0.20 10.67 6.96
CA PHE A 105 -0.01 10.92 8.39
C PHE A 105 1.30 11.69 8.66
N TYR A 106 2.44 11.08 8.33
CA TYR A 106 3.74 11.73 8.27
C TYR A 106 3.99 12.36 6.91
N LEU A 107 4.84 13.38 6.85
CA LEU A 107 5.42 13.87 5.60
C LEU A 107 6.59 12.97 5.18
N MET A 108 6.45 12.35 4.02
CA MET A 108 7.35 11.32 3.50
C MET A 108 7.82 11.70 2.09
N GLN A 109 9.10 11.48 1.80
CA GLN A 109 9.67 11.64 0.45
C GLN A 109 10.01 10.28 -0.18
N THR A 110 10.30 9.29 0.66
CA THR A 110 10.63 7.92 0.28
C THR A 110 9.89 6.97 1.21
N PHE A 111 9.73 5.72 0.77
CA PHE A 111 9.02 4.68 1.53
C PHE A 111 9.93 3.47 1.77
N PRO A 112 10.97 3.61 2.61
CA PRO A 112 11.88 2.49 2.89
C PRO A 112 11.16 1.42 3.72
N GLY A 113 11.63 0.18 3.58
CA GLY A 113 11.32 -0.95 4.43
C GLY A 113 12.60 -1.49 5.06
N ARG A 114 12.78 -2.81 5.08
CA ARG A 114 14.07 -3.43 5.41
C ARG A 114 15.14 -3.01 4.41
N TYR A 115 14.76 -2.75 3.17
CA TYR A 115 15.61 -2.17 2.12
C TYR A 115 15.14 -0.75 1.77
N ASP A 116 15.92 0.00 1.01
CA ASP A 116 15.63 1.40 0.68
C ASP A 116 15.79 1.76 -0.81
N GLN A 117 16.06 0.78 -1.68
CA GLN A 117 16.30 0.99 -3.11
C GLN A 117 15.03 0.85 -3.97
N GLY A 118 14.00 0.19 -3.45
CA GLY A 118 12.74 -0.03 -4.14
C GLY A 118 11.82 1.18 -4.10
N ALA A 119 11.15 1.46 -5.22
CA ALA A 119 10.03 2.39 -5.24
C ALA A 119 8.77 1.76 -4.64
N LEU A 120 7.91 2.59 -4.06
CA LEU A 120 6.52 2.24 -3.77
C LEU A 120 5.69 2.67 -4.97
N TRP A 121 4.81 1.79 -5.44
CA TRP A 121 3.95 1.99 -6.60
C TRP A 121 2.49 2.08 -6.18
N VAL A 122 1.75 2.90 -6.91
CA VAL A 122 0.31 3.14 -6.77
C VAL A 122 -0.31 3.20 -8.16
N GLU A 123 -1.63 3.24 -8.21
CA GLU A 123 -2.36 3.52 -9.44
C GLU A 123 -2.04 4.93 -9.95
N ARG A 124 -1.85 5.02 -11.27
CA ARG A 124 -1.68 6.28 -11.97
C ARG A 124 -3.01 7.01 -12.04
N ALA A 125 -3.02 8.28 -11.64
CA ALA A 125 -4.19 9.14 -11.80
C ALA A 125 -4.52 9.34 -13.30
N ASP A 126 -5.81 9.35 -13.65
CA ASP A 126 -6.20 9.63 -15.02
C ASP A 126 -6.04 11.13 -15.37
N THR A 127 -6.07 11.45 -16.67
CA THR A 127 -5.91 12.83 -17.16
C THR A 127 -7.11 13.74 -16.92
N GLN A 128 -8.24 13.21 -16.42
CA GLN A 128 -9.44 13.98 -16.09
C GLN A 128 -9.46 14.42 -14.61
N GLY A 129 -8.43 14.07 -13.83
CA GLY A 129 -8.32 14.45 -12.42
C GLY A 129 -9.20 13.59 -11.50
N THR A 130 -9.89 12.59 -12.05
CA THR A 130 -10.39 11.46 -11.28
C THR A 130 -9.19 10.55 -11.02
N SER A 131 -8.76 10.42 -9.77
CA SER A 131 -7.86 9.34 -9.42
C SER A 131 -8.45 8.05 -9.98
N ALA A 132 -7.66 7.23 -10.68
CA ALA A 132 -8.12 5.92 -11.15
C ALA A 132 -8.36 4.92 -10.00
N GLY A 133 -8.28 5.40 -8.75
CA GLY A 133 -8.61 4.65 -7.55
C GLY A 133 -10.10 4.48 -7.37
N ASN A 134 -10.46 3.98 -6.18
CA ASN A 134 -11.86 3.83 -5.78
C ASN A 134 -12.61 5.18 -5.75
N ALA A 135 -13.92 5.15 -5.51
CA ALA A 135 -14.78 6.35 -5.54
C ALA A 135 -14.28 7.53 -4.67
N ASP A 136 -13.43 7.24 -3.68
CA ASP A 136 -12.84 8.21 -2.76
C ASP A 136 -11.38 8.57 -3.10
N GLY A 137 -10.92 8.27 -4.32
CA GLY A 137 -9.59 8.62 -4.83
C GLY A 137 -8.41 7.97 -4.10
N VAL A 138 -8.65 6.88 -3.37
CA VAL A 138 -7.63 6.03 -2.75
C VAL A 138 -7.23 4.94 -3.72
N SER A 139 -5.93 4.69 -3.81
CA SER A 139 -5.38 3.68 -4.68
C SER A 139 -5.75 2.30 -4.15
N SER A 140 -6.42 1.50 -4.97
CA SER A 140 -6.88 0.16 -4.57
C SER A 140 -5.73 -0.85 -4.45
N ILE A 141 -4.59 -0.50 -5.05
CA ILE A 141 -3.40 -1.33 -5.07
C ILE A 141 -2.15 -0.51 -4.73
N ILE A 142 -1.35 -1.03 -3.80
CA ILE A 142 -0.03 -0.50 -3.46
C ILE A 142 0.98 -1.65 -3.65
N ILE A 143 2.12 -1.38 -4.28
CA ILE A 143 3.16 -2.40 -4.49
C ILE A 143 4.50 -1.86 -4.00
N GLY A 144 5.13 -2.59 -3.10
CA GLY A 144 6.46 -2.28 -2.60
C GLY A 144 7.38 -3.49 -2.69
N SER A 145 8.69 -3.25 -2.80
CA SER A 145 9.69 -4.31 -2.78
C SER A 145 10.54 -4.36 -1.52
N ASN A 146 10.48 -3.33 -0.67
CA ASN A 146 11.47 -3.11 0.36
C ASN A 146 11.37 -4.02 1.62
N ASP A 147 10.61 -5.12 1.63
CA ASP A 147 10.40 -5.99 2.81
C ASP A 147 9.93 -5.19 4.02
N TYR A 148 8.73 -4.66 3.92
CA TYR A 148 8.17 -3.76 4.93
C TYR A 148 7.88 -4.50 6.23
N ALA A 149 7.26 -5.67 6.13
CA ALA A 149 7.01 -6.51 7.30
C ALA A 149 8.31 -6.89 8.02
N GLY A 150 9.40 -7.17 7.29
CA GLY A 150 10.71 -7.42 7.87
C GLY A 150 11.25 -6.25 8.70
N ALA A 151 11.03 -5.01 8.26
CA ALA A 151 11.42 -3.83 9.04
C ALA A 151 10.55 -3.58 10.27
N TRP A 152 9.27 -3.96 10.21
CA TRP A 152 8.28 -3.76 11.28
C TRP A 152 8.26 -4.88 12.32
N ALA A 153 8.85 -6.03 12.00
CA ALA A 153 8.85 -7.21 12.86
C ALA A 153 9.67 -6.96 14.14
N MET A 154 9.00 -7.10 15.29
CA MET A 154 9.56 -6.94 16.63
C MET A 154 9.33 -8.22 17.44
N ASP A 155 10.23 -8.53 18.35
CA ASP A 155 10.06 -9.59 19.34
C ASP A 155 9.18 -9.10 20.52
N PRO A 156 8.81 -9.98 21.47
CA PRO A 156 8.02 -9.58 22.64
C PRO A 156 8.69 -8.56 23.57
N ASN A 157 10.01 -8.35 23.48
CA ASN A 157 10.74 -7.36 24.26
C ASN A 157 10.82 -6.00 23.55
N GLY A 158 10.27 -5.88 22.34
CA GLY A 158 10.36 -4.67 21.53
C GLY A 158 11.70 -4.52 20.81
N GLU A 159 12.44 -5.62 20.61
CA GLU A 159 13.65 -5.63 19.81
C GLU A 159 13.35 -6.04 18.36
N PRO A 160 13.96 -5.40 17.34
CA PRO A 160 13.72 -5.77 15.96
C PRO A 160 14.19 -7.19 15.62
N LEU A 161 13.33 -7.97 14.96
CA LEU A 161 13.65 -9.35 14.54
C LEU A 161 14.63 -9.41 13.35
N TYR A 162 14.63 -8.40 12.49
CA TYR A 162 15.51 -8.32 11.32
C TYR A 162 16.22 -6.98 11.24
N ALA A 163 17.50 -6.99 10.87
CA ALA A 163 18.24 -5.76 10.53
C ALA A 163 17.67 -5.12 9.26
N VAL A 164 17.61 -3.79 9.23
CA VAL A 164 17.43 -3.02 7.99
C VAL A 164 18.78 -2.86 7.29
N ILE A 165 18.77 -2.71 5.97
CA ILE A 165 19.94 -2.62 5.10
C ILE A 165 19.76 -1.36 4.22
N PRO A 166 20.74 -0.42 4.19
CA PRO A 166 22.10 -0.53 4.71
C PRO A 166 22.27 -0.39 6.23
N GLY A 167 21.22 -0.08 7.01
CA GLY A 167 21.23 -0.29 8.45
C GLY A 167 21.36 0.95 9.33
N THR A 168 20.36 1.84 9.29
CA THR A 168 20.27 2.96 10.26
C THR A 168 18.99 2.86 11.09
N ASN A 169 19.05 3.30 12.36
CA ASN A 169 17.84 3.49 13.18
C ASN A 169 16.84 4.44 12.51
N ARG A 170 17.35 5.43 11.76
CA ARG A 170 16.54 6.34 10.94
C ARG A 170 15.76 5.61 9.86
N GLN A 171 16.36 4.65 9.15
CA GLN A 171 15.66 3.86 8.13
C GLN A 171 14.52 3.06 8.74
N ARG A 172 14.74 2.41 9.89
CA ARG A 172 13.69 1.66 10.58
C ARG A 172 12.54 2.56 11.04
N GLU A 173 12.87 3.71 11.62
CA GLU A 173 11.86 4.72 11.98
C GLU A 173 11.07 5.17 10.75
N MET A 174 11.73 5.43 9.62
CA MET A 174 11.06 5.77 8.36
C MET A 174 10.20 4.62 7.83
N ALA A 175 10.62 3.37 8.01
CA ALA A 175 9.80 2.21 7.65
C ALA A 175 8.52 2.15 8.50
N PHE A 176 8.59 2.39 9.81
CA PHE A 176 7.38 2.49 10.63
C PHE A 176 6.45 3.61 10.17
N ARG A 177 7.00 4.77 9.79
CA ARG A 177 6.21 5.88 9.23
C ARG A 177 5.58 5.53 7.90
N ALA A 178 6.29 4.81 7.02
CA ALA A 178 5.74 4.31 5.76
C ALA A 178 4.53 3.40 6.01
N GLY A 179 4.63 2.46 6.95
CA GLY A 179 3.51 1.59 7.34
C GLY A 179 2.32 2.37 7.88
N ILE A 180 2.57 3.36 8.75
CA ILE A 180 1.50 4.22 9.28
C ILE A 180 0.85 5.03 8.15
N ASN A 181 1.62 5.61 7.24
CA ASN A 181 1.05 6.32 6.09
C ASN A 181 0.20 5.42 5.20
N ILE A 182 0.64 4.19 4.91
CA ILE A 182 -0.12 3.21 4.12
C ILE A 182 -1.45 2.88 4.81
N VAL A 183 -1.42 2.56 6.10
CA VAL A 183 -2.62 2.22 6.86
C VAL A 183 -3.56 3.42 6.97
N MET A 184 -3.05 4.60 7.28
CA MET A 184 -3.88 5.81 7.38
C MET A 184 -4.47 6.19 6.02
N TYR A 185 -3.72 6.04 4.94
CA TYR A 185 -4.21 6.27 3.58
C TYR A 185 -5.37 5.33 3.24
N ALA A 186 -5.22 4.02 3.52
CA ALA A 186 -6.29 3.05 3.29
C ALA A 186 -7.53 3.29 4.16
N LEU A 187 -7.36 3.74 5.41
CA LEU A 187 -8.46 3.92 6.36
C LEU A 187 -9.21 5.25 6.21
N THR A 188 -8.56 6.32 5.73
CA THR A 188 -9.12 7.68 5.80
C THR A 188 -9.56 8.27 4.46
N GLY A 189 -9.40 7.54 3.36
CA GLY A 189 -9.90 8.04 2.09
C GLY A 189 -9.13 9.27 1.57
N ASN A 190 -9.81 10.05 0.74
CA ASN A 190 -9.44 11.40 0.32
C ASN A 190 -9.71 12.50 1.36
N TYR A 191 -10.03 12.21 2.63
CA TYR A 191 -10.36 13.27 3.62
C TYR A 191 -9.35 14.43 3.62
N LYS A 192 -8.06 14.16 3.34
CA LYS A 192 -7.01 15.18 3.20
C LYS A 192 -6.92 15.86 1.83
N ALA A 193 -7.33 15.22 0.74
CA ALA A 193 -7.43 15.88 -0.57
C ALA A 193 -8.66 16.80 -0.62
N ASP A 194 -9.74 16.44 0.07
CA ASP A 194 -10.95 17.26 0.17
C ASP A 194 -10.70 18.56 0.95
N GLN A 195 -9.85 18.56 1.98
CA GLN A 195 -9.48 19.78 2.72
C GLN A 195 -8.80 20.86 1.85
N VAL A 196 -8.12 20.47 0.76
CA VAL A 196 -7.52 21.43 -0.17
C VAL A 196 -8.60 22.17 -0.99
N HIS A 197 -9.76 21.55 -1.19
CA HIS A 197 -10.88 22.12 -1.96
C HIS A 197 -11.88 22.88 -1.08
N VAL A 198 -11.83 22.74 0.26
CA VAL A 198 -12.73 23.43 1.21
C VAL A 198 -12.75 24.95 1.03
N PRO A 199 -11.62 25.67 0.83
CA PRO A 199 -11.67 27.11 0.60
C PRO A 199 -12.49 27.50 -0.64
N ALA A 200 -12.34 26.77 -1.75
CA ALA A 200 -13.06 27.00 -3.00
C ALA A 200 -14.56 26.63 -2.91
N LEU A 201 -14.92 25.68 -2.05
CA LEU A 201 -16.31 25.30 -1.78
C LEU A 201 -17.02 26.34 -0.88
N LEU A 202 -16.33 26.89 0.12
CA LEU A 202 -16.85 27.97 0.97
C LEU A 202 -17.08 29.26 0.19
N GLU A 203 -16.22 29.56 -0.79
CA GLU A 203 -16.37 30.73 -1.67
C GLU A 203 -17.61 30.65 -2.58
N ARG A 204 -18.04 29.44 -2.95
CA ARG A 204 -19.25 29.19 -3.75
C ARG A 204 -20.55 29.15 -2.93
N LEU A 205 -20.46 28.81 -1.64
CA LEU A 205 -21.61 28.80 -0.72
C LEU A 205 -21.87 30.17 -0.06
N GLY A 206 -20.90 31.08 -0.14
CA GLY A 206 -21.01 32.47 0.31
C GLY A 206 -21.57 33.45 -0.74
N GLN A 207 -22.09 32.95 -1.88
CA GLN A 207 -22.79 33.73 -2.90
C GLN A 207 -24.28 33.38 -2.94
#